data_AF-A0A0C9U7E8-F1
#
_entry.id   AF-A0A0C9U7E8-F1
#
_cell.length_a   1.000
_cell.length_b   1.000
_cell.length_c   1.000
_cell.angle_alpha   90.00
_cell.angle_beta   90.00
_cell.angle_gamma   90.00
#
_symmetry.space_group_name_H-M   'P 1'
#
loop_
_entity.id
_entity.type
_entity.pdbx_description
1 polymer ?
#
loop_
_entity_poly.entity_id
_entity_poly.type
_entity_poly.pdbx_seq_one_letter_code
_entity_poly.pdbx_strand_id
1 'polypeptide(L)'
;MFATVARFSKASRLPLNSKRAGKDFYKGYRHAYEPGGRRTGAPGEHVIRGKAKYRLLDEKVRIYIAPAIEEIRNSKLKPYVYKDNRFEYEPAPPVYGQSKMLSPERLLTMTRPEGKEDLTSLKRVNIKKIVDSQKLKKSK
;
A
#
# COMPACT_ATOMS: atom_id res chain seq x y z
N MET A 1 36.64 -32.52 20.91
CA MET A 1 35.87 -31.44 20.24
C MET A 1 35.88 -31.75 18.76
N PHE A 2 34.78 -32.22 18.19
CA PHE A 2 34.74 -32.66 16.80
C PHE A 2 34.62 -31.43 15.89
N ALA A 3 35.65 -31.20 15.06
CA ALA A 3 35.58 -30.24 13.96
C ALA A 3 34.45 -30.70 13.02
N THR A 4 33.39 -29.90 12.92
CA THR A 4 32.30 -30.13 11.98
C THR A 4 32.87 -30.14 10.57
N VAL A 5 32.92 -31.34 9.99
CA VAL A 5 33.45 -31.64 8.67
C VAL A 5 32.72 -30.80 7.63
N ALA A 6 33.45 -29.99 6.87
CA ALA A 6 32.95 -29.24 5.71
C ALA A 6 32.51 -30.24 4.62
N ARG A 7 31.26 -30.73 4.72
CA ARG A 7 30.82 -31.90 3.94
C ARG A 7 30.34 -31.64 2.52
N PHE A 8 30.06 -30.41 2.07
CA PHE A 8 29.68 -30.17 0.65
C PHE A 8 30.19 -28.82 0.10
N SER A 9 31.14 -28.91 -0.83
CA SER A 9 31.86 -27.85 -1.56
C SER A 9 32.69 -26.87 -0.71
N LYS A 10 34.00 -26.78 -0.99
CA LYS A 10 34.93 -25.83 -0.36
C LYS A 10 34.69 -24.37 -0.78
N ALA A 11 33.97 -24.15 -1.89
CA ALA A 11 33.73 -22.83 -2.46
C ALA A 11 32.28 -22.38 -2.22
N SER A 12 32.07 -21.58 -1.17
CA SER A 12 30.80 -20.89 -0.97
C SER A 12 30.58 -19.85 -2.07
N ARG A 13 29.69 -20.13 -3.03
CA ARG A 13 29.21 -19.16 -4.04
C ARG A 13 28.06 -18.26 -3.53
N LEU A 14 27.80 -18.27 -2.22
CA LEU A 14 26.77 -17.44 -1.62
C LEU A 14 27.17 -15.95 -1.71
N PRO A 15 26.21 -15.04 -1.94
CA PRO A 15 26.49 -13.61 -2.00
C PRO A 15 27.02 -13.12 -0.66
N LEU A 16 28.05 -12.28 -0.70
CA LEU A 16 28.63 -11.70 0.50
C LEU A 16 27.61 -10.81 1.22
N ASN A 17 27.49 -11.00 2.54
CA ASN A 17 26.69 -10.17 3.42
C ASN A 17 27.59 -9.31 4.31
N SER A 18 27.04 -8.25 4.90
CA SER A 18 27.79 -7.32 5.75
C SER A 18 28.34 -7.95 7.03
N LYS A 19 27.87 -9.15 7.40
CA LYS A 19 28.32 -9.88 8.60
C LYS A 19 29.47 -10.84 8.35
N ARG A 20 29.74 -11.18 7.09
CA ARG A 20 30.81 -12.12 6.67
C ARG A 20 32.03 -11.43 6.09
N ALA A 21 31.96 -10.11 5.88
CA ALA A 21 33.01 -9.36 5.21
C ALA A 21 33.88 -8.58 6.21
N GLY A 22 35.05 -8.12 5.75
CA GLY A 22 35.97 -7.31 6.55
C GLY A 22 35.54 -5.85 6.71
N LYS A 23 36.43 -5.05 7.31
CA LYS A 23 36.18 -3.66 7.73
C LYS A 23 35.72 -2.73 6.59
N ASP A 24 36.23 -2.93 5.38
CA ASP A 24 35.99 -2.02 4.25
C ASP A 24 34.73 -2.37 3.44
N PHE A 25 34.05 -3.46 3.77
CA PHE A 25 32.85 -3.88 3.04
C PHE A 25 31.59 -3.29 3.68
N TYR A 26 31.00 -2.29 3.01
CA TYR A 26 29.69 -1.77 3.36
C TYR A 26 28.62 -2.28 2.39
N LYS A 27 27.52 -2.80 2.93
CA LYS A 27 26.33 -3.18 2.18
C LYS A 27 25.08 -2.64 2.88
N GLY A 28 24.31 -1.81 2.17
CA GLY A 28 23.08 -1.20 2.69
C GLY A 28 21.88 -2.15 2.72
N TYR A 29 20.89 -1.85 3.55
CA TYR A 29 19.67 -2.64 3.76
C TYR A 29 18.44 -2.11 2.99
N ARG A 30 18.64 -1.50 1.81
CA ARG A 30 17.55 -0.94 1.00
C ARG A 30 16.69 0.11 1.73
N HIS A 31 17.24 0.84 2.70
CA HIS A 31 16.52 1.95 3.34
C HIS A 31 16.08 3.05 2.36
N ALA A 32 16.73 3.16 1.21
CA ALA A 32 16.37 4.06 0.12
C ALA A 32 15.22 3.56 -0.79
N TYR A 33 14.55 2.45 -0.43
CA TYR A 33 13.41 1.89 -1.15
C TYR A 33 12.16 2.01 -0.31
N GLU A 34 11.03 2.26 -0.96
CA GLU A 34 9.71 2.12 -0.35
C GLU A 34 9.43 0.66 0.03
N PRO A 35 8.61 0.41 1.07
CA PRO A 35 8.13 -0.93 1.37
C PRO A 35 7.51 -1.58 0.12
N GLY A 36 8.15 -2.63 -0.41
CA GLY A 36 7.71 -3.33 -1.62
C GLY A 36 7.83 -2.54 -2.93
N GLY A 37 8.47 -1.37 -2.93
CA GLY A 37 8.31 -0.38 -3.99
C GLY A 37 9.59 0.11 -4.66
N ARG A 38 9.47 1.31 -5.22
CA ARG A 38 10.51 1.96 -6.04
C ARG A 38 11.62 2.53 -5.15
N ARG A 39 12.78 2.79 -5.77
CA ARG A 39 13.90 3.46 -5.10
C ARG A 39 13.63 4.96 -5.07
N THR A 40 13.47 5.52 -3.87
CA THR A 40 13.26 6.96 -3.63
C THR A 40 14.55 7.72 -3.35
N GLY A 41 15.65 7.02 -3.09
CA GLY A 41 16.97 7.64 -2.88
C GLY A 41 17.35 7.77 -1.40
N ALA A 42 18.53 8.32 -1.13
CA ALA A 42 19.01 8.51 0.23
C ALA A 42 18.35 9.75 0.86
N PRO A 43 18.03 9.74 2.17
CA PRO A 43 17.39 10.86 2.86
C PRO A 43 18.31 12.07 3.12
N GLY A 44 19.53 12.04 2.58
CA GLY A 44 20.56 13.02 2.90
C GLY A 44 21.84 12.77 2.11
N GLU A 45 22.88 13.50 2.48
CA GLU A 45 24.14 13.55 1.73
C GLU A 45 25.34 13.45 2.67
N HIS A 46 26.38 12.76 2.21
CA HIS A 46 27.66 12.69 2.91
C HIS A 46 28.42 13.99 2.74
N VAL A 47 28.85 14.59 3.84
CA VAL A 47 29.60 15.84 3.84
C VAL A 47 31.08 15.53 4.01
N ILE A 48 31.88 15.89 3.01
CA ILE A 48 33.33 15.59 2.96
C ILE A 48 34.08 16.41 4.02
N ARG A 49 33.68 17.67 4.24
CA ARG A 49 34.36 18.63 5.12
C ARG A 49 33.44 19.10 6.25
N GLY A 50 33.92 19.06 7.50
CA GLY A 50 33.18 19.50 8.69
C GLY A 50 33.05 18.42 9.77
N LYS A 51 32.39 18.80 10.87
CA LYS A 51 32.16 17.93 12.06
C LYS A 51 31.04 16.91 11.81
N ALA A 52 29.94 17.32 11.19
CA ALA A 52 28.87 16.41 10.78
C ALA A 52 29.22 15.72 9.44
N LYS A 53 29.38 14.39 9.45
CA LYS A 53 29.79 13.61 8.26
C LYS A 53 28.62 13.21 7.34
N TYR A 54 27.40 13.34 7.83
CA TYR A 54 26.18 13.13 7.06
C TYR A 54 25.16 14.19 7.43
N ARG A 55 24.54 14.81 6.41
CA ARG A 55 23.50 15.82 6.57
C ARG A 55 22.18 15.24 6.10
N LEU A 56 21.20 15.23 6.98
CA LEU A 56 19.83 14.88 6.64
C LEU A 56 19.18 16.05 5.90
N LEU A 57 18.43 15.75 4.83
CA LEU A 57 17.67 16.74 4.07
C LEU A 57 16.19 16.45 4.29
N ASP A 58 15.51 17.30 5.04
CA ASP A 58 14.10 17.11 5.41
C ASP A 58 13.20 16.92 4.19
N GLU A 59 13.51 17.60 3.08
CA GLU A 59 12.82 17.47 1.79
C GLU A 59 12.88 16.07 1.18
N LYS A 60 13.95 15.32 1.45
CA LYS A 60 14.15 13.95 0.95
C LYS A 60 13.71 12.89 1.96
N VAL A 61 13.33 13.29 3.17
CA VAL A 61 12.85 12.37 4.20
C VAL A 61 11.39 12.01 3.91
N ARG A 62 11.11 10.71 3.98
CA ARG A 62 9.75 10.21 3.75
C ARG A 62 8.88 10.49 4.96
N ILE A 63 7.68 10.99 4.70
CA ILE A 63 6.65 11.26 5.70
C ILE A 63 5.42 10.44 5.31
N TYR A 64 4.92 9.65 6.25
CA TYR A 64 3.66 8.93 6.09
C TYR A 64 2.55 9.74 6.75
N ILE A 65 1.69 10.34 5.94
CA ILE A 65 0.59 11.16 6.42
C ILE A 65 -0.59 10.25 6.73
N ALA A 66 -1.01 10.25 7.99
CA ALA A 66 -2.21 9.57 8.45
C ALA A 66 -3.30 10.61 8.78
N PRO A 67 -4.59 10.30 8.57
CA PRO A 67 -5.68 11.15 9.03
C PRO A 67 -5.72 11.20 10.57
N ALA A 68 -6.49 12.13 11.12
CA ALA A 68 -6.61 12.30 12.56
C ALA A 68 -7.11 11.01 13.22
N ILE A 69 -6.54 10.67 14.39
CA ILE A 69 -6.83 9.39 15.05
C ILE A 69 -8.31 9.22 15.42
N GLU A 70 -8.99 10.33 15.72
CA GLU A 70 -10.42 10.35 16.04
C GLU A 70 -11.26 9.98 14.82
N GLU A 71 -10.91 10.46 13.63
CA GLU A 71 -11.59 10.10 12.38
C GLU A 71 -11.41 8.61 12.06
N ILE A 72 -10.20 8.08 12.26
CA ILE A 72 -9.92 6.65 12.06
C ILE A 72 -10.79 5.80 12.98
N ARG A 73 -10.86 6.17 14.27
CA ARG A 73 -11.64 5.44 15.29
C ARG A 73 -13.16 5.53 15.06
N ASN A 74 -13.63 6.69 14.62
CA ASN A 74 -15.05 6.92 14.32
C ASN A 74 -15.47 6.38 12.96
N SER A 75 -14.53 5.98 12.10
CA SER A 75 -14.83 5.39 10.81
C SER A 75 -15.55 4.04 10.96
N LYS A 76 -16.62 3.85 10.19
CA LYS A 76 -17.34 2.56 10.13
C LYS A 76 -16.61 1.51 9.30
N LEU A 77 -15.54 1.90 8.62
CA LEU A 77 -14.78 1.06 7.70
C LEU A 77 -13.89 0.11 8.49
N LYS A 78 -13.88 -1.16 8.07
CA LYS A 78 -13.02 -2.21 8.64
C LYS A 78 -12.19 -2.83 7.53
N PRO A 79 -11.03 -3.43 7.85
CA PRO A 79 -10.19 -4.10 6.85
C PRO A 79 -10.85 -5.35 6.22
N TYR A 80 -11.96 -5.83 6.78
CA TYR A 80 -12.69 -6.99 6.31
C TYR A 80 -14.14 -6.66 5.98
N VAL A 81 -14.69 -7.40 5.02
CA VAL A 81 -16.09 -7.29 4.57
C VAL A 81 -16.88 -8.50 5.07
N TYR A 82 -18.19 -8.33 5.26
CA TYR A 82 -19.09 -9.42 5.62
C TYR A 82 -19.17 -10.48 4.50
N LYS A 83 -19.12 -11.76 4.86
CA LYS A 83 -19.02 -12.87 3.90
C LYS A 83 -20.20 -12.97 2.93
N ASP A 84 -21.42 -12.70 3.40
CA ASP A 84 -22.63 -12.87 2.57
C ASP A 84 -22.90 -11.69 1.64
N ASN A 85 -22.01 -10.70 1.60
CA ASN A 85 -22.18 -9.56 0.70
C ASN A 85 -21.90 -10.03 -0.74
N ARG A 86 -22.90 -9.91 -1.62
CA ARG A 86 -22.75 -10.26 -3.03
C ARG A 86 -21.94 -9.16 -3.72
N PHE A 87 -20.82 -9.53 -4.33
CA PHE A 87 -20.05 -8.63 -5.18
C PHE A 87 -20.68 -8.63 -6.57
N GLU A 88 -21.13 -7.47 -7.04
CA GLU A 88 -21.39 -7.26 -8.45
C GLU A 88 -20.04 -6.95 -9.10
N TYR A 89 -19.54 -7.87 -9.92
CA TYR A 89 -18.30 -7.67 -10.68
C TYR A 89 -18.63 -6.79 -11.88
N GLU A 90 -18.29 -5.49 -11.81
CA GLU A 90 -18.16 -4.70 -13.02
C GLU A 90 -16.89 -5.17 -13.74
N PRO A 91 -16.98 -5.71 -14.97
CA PRO A 91 -15.80 -6.12 -15.70
C PRO A 91 -14.86 -4.92 -15.86
N ALA A 92 -13.63 -5.08 -15.39
CA ALA A 92 -12.59 -4.09 -15.61
C ALA A 92 -12.53 -3.80 -17.12
N PRO A 93 -12.53 -2.53 -17.54
CA PRO A 93 -12.50 -2.20 -18.94
C PRO A 93 -11.31 -2.89 -19.60
N PRO A 94 -11.50 -3.52 -20.78
CA PRO A 94 -10.40 -4.12 -21.49
C PRO A 94 -9.41 -3.02 -21.86
N VAL A 95 -8.12 -3.29 -21.70
CA VAL A 95 -6.96 -2.45 -22.07
C VAL A 95 -6.42 -1.51 -20.99
N TYR A 96 -5.14 -1.73 -20.62
CA TYR A 96 -4.30 -0.82 -19.85
C TYR A 96 -4.32 0.58 -20.51
N GLY A 97 -4.83 1.58 -19.80
CA GLY A 97 -4.89 2.98 -20.27
C GLY A 97 -6.28 3.44 -20.75
N GLN A 98 -7.25 2.56 -20.93
CA GLN A 98 -8.63 2.91 -21.27
C GLN A 98 -9.58 2.56 -20.14
N SER A 99 -9.27 2.98 -18.91
CA SER A 99 -10.29 2.85 -17.87
C SER A 99 -11.40 3.86 -18.14
N LYS A 100 -12.58 3.39 -18.55
CA LYS A 100 -13.80 4.23 -18.58
C LYS A 100 -14.01 4.93 -17.24
N MET A 101 -13.51 4.34 -16.14
CA MET A 101 -13.48 4.92 -14.79
C MET A 101 -12.64 6.20 -14.66
N LEU A 102 -11.50 6.32 -15.34
CA LEU A 102 -10.65 7.53 -15.31
C LEU A 102 -10.87 8.43 -16.54
N SER A 103 -11.93 8.18 -17.33
CA SER A 103 -12.25 9.03 -18.47
C SER A 103 -12.72 10.42 -18.01
N PRO A 104 -12.27 11.51 -18.67
CA PRO A 104 -12.74 12.87 -18.36
C PRO A 104 -14.26 13.00 -18.44
N GLU A 105 -14.88 12.32 -19.40
CA GLU A 105 -16.35 12.31 -19.58
C GLU A 105 -17.10 11.72 -18.39
N ARG A 106 -16.59 10.64 -17.79
CA ARG A 106 -17.18 10.02 -16.59
C ARG A 106 -17.02 10.90 -15.36
N LEU A 107 -15.86 11.56 -15.21
CA LEU A 107 -15.65 12.54 -14.14
C LEU A 107 -16.62 13.72 -14.28
N LEU A 108 -16.81 14.23 -15.49
CA LEU A 108 -17.76 15.31 -15.77
C LEU A 108 -19.20 14.89 -15.46
N THR A 109 -19.62 13.68 -15.85
CA THR A 109 -20.96 13.17 -15.50
C THR A 109 -21.16 13.00 -14.00
N MET A 110 -20.16 12.54 -13.24
CA MET A 110 -20.24 12.46 -11.77
C MET A 110 -20.31 13.82 -11.08
N THR A 111 -19.72 14.85 -11.68
CA THR A 111 -19.72 16.22 -11.13
C THR A 111 -21.01 17.00 -11.42
N ARG A 112 -21.79 16.60 -12.43
CA ARG A 112 -23.10 17.20 -12.75
C ARG A 112 -24.11 16.93 -11.62
N PRO A 113 -25.02 17.87 -11.33
CA PRO A 113 -26.00 17.72 -10.25
C PRO A 113 -26.87 16.46 -10.40
N GLU A 114 -27.23 16.09 -11.63
CA GLU A 114 -28.04 14.89 -11.93
C GLU A 114 -27.31 13.59 -11.56
N GLY A 115 -25.99 13.52 -11.74
CA GLY A 115 -25.19 12.34 -11.35
C GLY A 115 -25.05 12.14 -9.83
N LYS A 116 -25.27 13.19 -9.01
CA LYS A 116 -25.30 13.07 -7.54
C LYS A 116 -26.57 12.40 -7.04
N GLU A 117 -27.70 12.61 -7.73
CA GLU A 117 -28.97 11.99 -7.38
C GLU A 117 -28.95 10.49 -7.66
N ASP A 118 -28.34 10.07 -8.77
CA ASP A 118 -28.17 8.64 -9.11
C ASP A 118 -27.31 7.87 -8.09
N LEU A 119 -26.27 8.49 -7.55
CA LEU A 119 -25.45 7.86 -6.50
C LEU A 119 -26.18 7.75 -5.16
N THR A 120 -27.09 8.69 -4.85
CA THR A 120 -27.89 8.63 -3.61
C THR A 120 -29.06 7.66 -3.75
N SER A 121 -29.67 7.55 -4.92
CA SER A 121 -30.74 6.60 -5.22
C SER A 121 -30.21 5.16 -5.21
N LEU A 122 -29.05 4.87 -5.83
CA LEU A 122 -28.40 3.56 -5.79
C LEU A 122 -27.99 3.14 -4.36
N LYS A 123 -27.49 4.07 -3.54
CA LYS A 123 -27.23 3.82 -2.12
C LYS A 123 -28.50 3.47 -1.34
N ARG A 124 -29.62 4.16 -1.60
CA ARG A 124 -30.91 3.91 -0.95
C ARG A 124 -31.51 2.55 -1.34
N VAL A 125 -31.42 2.16 -2.62
CA VAL A 125 -31.92 0.86 -3.10
C VAL A 125 -31.15 -0.30 -2.46
N ASN A 126 -29.82 -0.20 -2.35
CA ASN A 126 -29.01 -1.25 -1.73
C ASN A 126 -29.23 -1.36 -0.22
N ILE A 127 -29.38 -0.25 0.50
CA ILE A 127 -29.67 -0.29 1.95
C ILE A 127 -31.05 -0.92 2.20
N LYS A 128 -32.07 -0.59 1.40
CA LYS A 128 -33.43 -1.14 1.55
C LYS A 128 -33.46 -2.66 1.32
N LYS A 129 -32.81 -3.15 0.26
CA LYS A 129 -32.67 -4.60 0.00
C LYS A 129 -31.96 -5.34 1.14
N ILE A 130 -30.93 -4.73 1.72
CA ILE A 130 -30.20 -5.32 2.87
C ILE A 130 -31.10 -5.37 4.10
N VAL A 131 -31.81 -4.29 4.45
CA VAL A 131 -32.70 -4.24 5.62
C VAL A 131 -33.88 -5.21 5.48
N ASP A 132 -34.49 -5.30 4.29
CA ASP A 132 -35.61 -6.21 4.03
C ASP A 132 -35.16 -7.67 4.11
N SER A 133 -33.95 -8.00 3.63
CA SER A 133 -33.36 -9.33 3.77
C SER A 133 -33.06 -9.72 5.23
N GLN A 134 -32.74 -8.75 6.09
CA GLN A 134 -32.51 -8.98 7.52
C GLN A 134 -33.82 -9.14 8.31
N LYS A 135 -34.91 -8.48 7.89
CA LYS A 135 -36.24 -8.66 8.50
C LYS A 135 -36.83 -10.04 8.20
N LEU A 136 -36.71 -10.52 6.96
CA LEU A 136 -37.18 -11.85 6.55
C LEU A 136 -36.45 -13.01 7.27
N LYS A 137 -35.21 -12.82 7.70
CA LYS A 137 -34.45 -13.81 8.49
C LYS A 137 -34.82 -13.84 9.98
N LYS A 138 -35.54 -12.84 10.49
CA LYS A 138 -35.96 -12.75 11.91
C LYS A 138 -37.40 -13.20 12.17
N SER A 139 -38.18 -13.49 11.12
CA SER A 139 -39.59 -13.90 11.23
C SER A 139 -39.83 -15.40 10.99
N LYS A 140 -38.77 -16.21 11.11
CA LYS A 140 -38.80 -17.68 11.16
C LYS A 140 -38.11 -18.12 12.44
#